data_AF-X1CEF2-F1
#
_entry.id   AF-X1CEF2-F1
#
_cell.length_a   1.000
_cell.length_b   1.000
_cell.length_c   1.000
_cell.angle_alpha   90.00
_cell.angle_beta   90.00
_cell.angle_gamma   90.00
#
_symmetry.space_group_name_H-M   'P 1'
#
loop_
_entity.id
_entity.type
_entity.pdbx_description
1 polymer ?
#
loop_
_entity_poly.entity_id
_entity_poly.type
_entity_poly.pdbx_seq_one_letter_code
_entity_poly.pdbx_strand_id
1 'polypeptide(L)'
;EAREIARRAEEQMKINKKLQGDMATLQGDVTTLQGDMTTVQGDVTTLQGDMTTVQEKVKGHEKIHQVLKKDVKDLQTSVSVAKEMAATAKMEADQARKEIKQLARDTQEKTDLLFAKLNNLEKRVRALEQRVGKKPLKLKPKKLYPVKKIGKLYEVKKGESLWRISGHKDVYNDPSKWKKIYEANKNKIANPNVVYPGQRLVIPPE
;
A
#
# COMPACT_ATOMS: atom_id res chain seq x y z
N GLU A 1 68.00 -49.97 -74.29
CA GLU A 1 67.73 -50.48 -72.93
C GLU A 1 68.20 -49.54 -71.82
N ALA A 2 69.50 -49.23 -71.70
CA ALA A 2 70.02 -48.37 -70.61
C ALA A 2 69.36 -46.98 -70.50
N ARG A 3 69.10 -46.29 -71.62
CA ARG A 3 68.42 -44.97 -71.62
C ARG A 3 66.98 -45.05 -71.08
N GLU A 4 66.26 -46.13 -71.37
CA GLU A 4 64.89 -46.32 -70.90
C GLU A 4 64.84 -46.68 -69.40
N ILE A 5 65.83 -47.44 -68.91
CA ILE A 5 66.00 -47.71 -67.48
C ILE A 5 66.29 -46.40 -66.70
N ALA A 6 67.18 -45.56 -67.22
CA ALA A 6 67.48 -44.26 -66.61
C ALA A 6 66.26 -43.34 -66.57
N ARG A 7 65.49 -43.27 -67.67
CA ARG A 7 64.23 -42.50 -67.74
C ARG A 7 63.22 -42.96 -66.69
N ARG A 8 63.01 -44.27 -66.54
CA ARG A 8 62.12 -44.84 -65.52
C ARG A 8 62.62 -44.57 -64.09
N ALA A 9 63.93 -44.61 -63.87
CA ALA A 9 64.52 -44.27 -62.56
C ALA A 9 64.32 -42.79 -62.19
N GLU A 10 64.46 -41.87 -63.15
CA GLU A 10 64.16 -40.45 -62.95
C GLU A 10 62.68 -40.20 -62.66
N GLU A 11 61.77 -40.87 -63.38
CA GLU A 11 60.33 -40.82 -63.11
C GLU A 11 60.01 -41.33 -61.70
N GLN A 12 60.58 -42.47 -61.30
CA GLN A 12 60.41 -43.02 -59.95
C GLN A 12 60.95 -42.07 -58.87
N MET A 13 62.09 -41.41 -59.12
CA MET A 13 62.66 -40.43 -58.20
C MET A 13 61.75 -39.20 -58.04
N LYS A 14 61.14 -38.71 -59.13
CA LYS A 14 60.15 -37.62 -59.10
C LYS A 14 58.91 -38.02 -58.30
N ILE A 15 58.39 -39.23 -58.51
CA ILE A 15 57.26 -39.78 -57.76
C ILE A 15 57.59 -39.87 -56.27
N ASN A 16 58.75 -40.45 -55.91
CA ASN A 16 59.19 -40.56 -54.52
C ASN A 16 59.33 -39.19 -53.84
N LYS A 17 59.89 -38.20 -54.55
CA LYS A 17 60.00 -36.83 -54.03
C LYS A 17 58.63 -36.18 -53.81
N LYS A 18 57.68 -36.41 -54.71
CA LYS A 18 56.29 -35.95 -54.54
C LYS A 18 55.64 -36.62 -53.33
N LEU A 19 55.78 -37.95 -53.19
CA LEU A 19 55.23 -38.71 -52.06
C LEU A 19 55.81 -38.25 -50.70
N GLN A 20 57.09 -37.90 -50.65
CA GLN A 20 57.70 -37.31 -49.44
C GLN A 20 57.09 -35.94 -49.09
N GLY A 21 56.84 -35.10 -50.10
CA GLY A 21 56.15 -33.82 -49.92
C GLY A 21 54.72 -34.01 -49.40
N ASP A 22 53.95 -34.88 -50.05
CA ASP A 22 52.57 -35.21 -49.63
C ASP A 22 52.56 -35.79 -48.20
N MET A 23 53.54 -36.64 -47.83
CA MET A 23 53.68 -37.19 -46.49
C MET A 23 54.01 -36.12 -45.44
N ALA A 24 54.87 -35.17 -45.75
CA ALA A 24 55.19 -34.06 -44.86
C ALA A 24 53.96 -33.16 -44.63
N THR A 25 53.18 -32.89 -45.67
CA THR A 25 51.92 -32.15 -45.55
C THR A 25 50.93 -32.89 -44.66
N LEU A 26 50.72 -34.19 -44.87
CA LEU A 26 49.83 -35.00 -44.04
C LEU A 26 50.26 -35.05 -42.56
N GLN A 27 51.57 -35.08 -42.28
CA GLN A 27 52.07 -34.99 -40.90
C GLN A 27 51.76 -33.62 -40.27
N GLY A 28 51.86 -32.54 -41.05
CA GLY A 28 51.43 -31.20 -40.63
C GLY A 28 49.94 -31.16 -40.30
N ASP A 29 49.09 -31.65 -41.20
CA ASP A 29 47.64 -31.70 -41.00
C ASP A 29 47.26 -32.52 -39.76
N VAL A 30 47.89 -33.69 -39.56
CA VAL A 30 47.68 -34.51 -38.35
C VAL A 30 48.08 -33.76 -37.08
N THR A 31 49.19 -33.03 -37.11
CA THR A 31 49.65 -32.24 -35.96
C THR A 31 48.66 -31.11 -35.64
N THR A 32 48.14 -30.44 -36.67
CA THR A 32 47.10 -29.40 -36.51
C THR A 32 45.82 -29.99 -35.94
N LEU A 33 45.33 -31.12 -36.47
CA LEU A 33 44.14 -31.79 -35.96
C LEU A 33 44.27 -32.24 -34.50
N GLN A 34 45.47 -32.65 -34.06
CA GLN A 34 45.74 -32.96 -32.66
C GLN A 34 45.66 -31.72 -31.76
N GLY A 35 46.15 -30.57 -32.24
CA GLY A 35 46.00 -29.28 -31.56
C GLY A 35 44.54 -28.87 -31.42
N ASP A 36 43.78 -28.94 -32.52
CA ASP A 36 42.34 -28.62 -32.53
C ASP A 36 41.55 -29.54 -31.60
N MET A 37 41.85 -30.85 -31.60
CA MET A 37 41.24 -31.81 -30.69
C MET A 37 41.50 -31.47 -29.23
N THR A 38 42.72 -31.03 -28.91
CA THR A 38 43.08 -30.61 -27.54
C THR A 38 42.30 -29.37 -27.12
N THR A 39 42.14 -28.40 -28.02
CA THR A 39 41.31 -27.20 -27.78
C THR A 39 39.86 -27.57 -27.52
N VAL A 40 39.26 -28.41 -28.38
CA VAL A 40 37.86 -28.85 -28.23
C VAL A 40 37.65 -29.60 -26.91
N GLN A 41 38.61 -30.42 -26.47
CA GLN A 41 38.54 -31.07 -25.15
C GLN A 41 38.54 -30.07 -23.99
N GLY A 42 39.33 -28.98 -24.11
CA GLY A 42 39.33 -27.88 -23.15
C GLY A 42 37.99 -27.14 -23.10
N ASP A 43 37.42 -26.83 -24.25
CA ASP A 43 36.10 -26.19 -24.36
C ASP A 43 34.99 -27.07 -23.76
N VAL A 44 34.99 -28.38 -24.05
CA VAL A 44 34.04 -29.33 -23.48
C VAL A 44 34.15 -29.38 -21.95
N THR A 45 35.38 -29.37 -21.42
CA THR A 45 35.61 -29.39 -19.97
C THR A 45 35.08 -28.10 -19.31
N THR A 46 35.28 -26.95 -19.96
CA THR A 46 34.75 -25.66 -19.50
C THR A 46 33.23 -25.67 -19.47
N LEU A 47 32.59 -26.10 -20.56
CA LEU A 47 31.14 -26.19 -20.68
C LEU A 47 30.52 -27.14 -19.66
N GLN A 48 31.22 -28.22 -19.29
CA GLN A 48 30.78 -29.11 -18.22
C GLN A 48 30.75 -28.39 -16.86
N GLY A 49 31.75 -27.56 -16.55
CA GLY A 49 31.76 -26.74 -15.33
C GLY A 49 30.70 -25.63 -15.30
N ASP A 50 30.44 -25.01 -16.45
CA ASP A 50 29.35 -24.04 -16.56
C ASP A 50 27.99 -24.70 -16.36
N MET A 51 27.79 -25.89 -16.94
CA MET A 51 26.55 -26.67 -16.78
C MET A 51 26.31 -27.06 -15.32
N THR A 52 27.33 -27.50 -14.58
CA THR A 52 27.15 -27.82 -13.15
C THR A 52 26.76 -26.58 -12.35
N THR A 53 27.40 -25.43 -12.61
CA THR A 53 27.06 -24.15 -11.99
C THR A 53 25.61 -23.73 -12.27
N VAL A 54 25.15 -23.88 -13.51
CA VAL A 54 23.77 -23.58 -13.90
C VAL A 54 22.79 -24.52 -13.19
N GLN A 55 23.09 -25.82 -13.10
CA GLN A 55 22.24 -26.78 -12.39
C GLN A 55 22.07 -26.44 -10.91
N GLU A 56 23.13 -25.96 -10.24
CA GLU A 56 23.04 -25.51 -8.85
C GLU A 56 22.16 -24.27 -8.70
N LYS A 57 22.33 -23.27 -9.57
CA LYS A 57 21.48 -22.06 -9.57
C LYS A 57 20.01 -22.40 -9.80
N VAL A 58 19.72 -23.30 -10.75
CA VAL A 58 18.35 -23.76 -11.04
C VAL A 58 17.73 -24.45 -9.82
N LYS A 59 18.47 -25.32 -9.13
CA LYS A 59 18.01 -25.93 -7.87
C LYS A 59 17.72 -24.89 -6.79
N GLY A 60 18.54 -23.84 -6.69
CA GLY A 60 18.31 -22.72 -5.79
C GLY A 60 17.02 -21.95 -6.11
N HIS A 61 16.83 -21.60 -7.38
CA HIS A 61 15.61 -20.92 -7.84
C HIS A 61 14.35 -21.76 -7.62
N GLU A 62 14.41 -23.07 -7.82
CA GLU A 62 13.26 -23.96 -7.55
C GLU A 62 12.83 -23.89 -6.07
N LYS A 63 13.79 -23.91 -5.14
CA LYS A 63 13.49 -23.75 -3.70
C LYS A 63 12.84 -22.41 -3.41
N ILE A 64 13.38 -21.31 -3.96
CA ILE A 64 12.82 -19.97 -3.80
C ILE A 64 11.40 -19.92 -4.37
N HIS A 65 11.16 -20.52 -5.53
CA HIS A 65 9.83 -20.59 -6.14
C HIS A 65 8.81 -21.30 -5.23
N GLN A 66 9.18 -22.42 -4.60
CA GLN A 66 8.31 -23.13 -3.66
C GLN A 66 7.96 -22.27 -2.43
N VAL A 67 8.93 -21.55 -1.87
CA VAL A 67 8.69 -20.62 -0.75
C VAL A 67 7.75 -19.51 -1.18
N LEU A 68 8.04 -18.85 -2.30
CA LEU A 68 7.21 -17.75 -2.80
C LEU A 68 5.77 -18.21 -3.10
N LYS A 69 5.60 -19.42 -3.61
CA LYS A 69 4.29 -20.02 -3.84
C LYS A 69 3.50 -20.20 -2.54
N LYS A 70 4.17 -20.60 -1.45
CA LYS A 70 3.55 -20.68 -0.12
C LYS A 70 3.17 -19.30 0.40
N ASP A 71 4.08 -18.33 0.34
CA ASP A 71 3.84 -16.98 0.85
C ASP A 71 2.69 -16.29 0.10
N VAL A 72 2.59 -16.48 -1.21
CA VAL A 72 1.46 -15.98 -2.01
C VAL A 72 0.13 -16.58 -1.52
N LYS A 73 0.11 -17.88 -1.20
CA LYS A 73 -1.09 -18.54 -0.67
C LYS A 73 -1.47 -17.99 0.70
N ASP A 74 -0.49 -17.79 1.58
CA ASP A 74 -0.71 -17.24 2.93
C ASP A 74 -1.17 -15.76 2.87
N LEU A 75 -0.70 -15.00 1.88
CA LEU A 75 -1.19 -13.66 1.61
C LEU A 75 -2.63 -13.67 1.09
N GLN A 76 -2.97 -14.61 0.20
CA GLN A 76 -4.35 -14.75 -0.31
C GLN A 76 -5.34 -15.06 0.82
N THR A 77 -4.98 -15.94 1.76
CA THR A 77 -5.82 -16.24 2.93
C THR A 77 -5.96 -15.04 3.84
N SER A 78 -4.85 -14.36 4.16
CA SER A 78 -4.85 -13.14 5.00
C SER A 78 -5.70 -12.02 4.39
N VAL A 79 -5.64 -11.82 3.08
CA VAL A 79 -6.47 -10.83 2.36
C VAL A 79 -7.95 -11.20 2.43
N SER A 80 -8.31 -12.48 2.34
CA SER A 80 -9.70 -12.93 2.47
C SER A 80 -10.26 -12.60 3.87
N VAL A 81 -9.51 -12.94 4.92
CA VAL A 81 -9.89 -12.63 6.30
C VAL A 81 -10.02 -11.13 6.52
N ALA A 82 -9.07 -10.32 6.01
CA ALA A 82 -9.14 -8.87 6.12
C ALA A 82 -10.38 -8.28 5.43
N LYS A 83 -10.80 -8.83 4.28
CA LYS A 83 -12.03 -8.40 3.59
C LYS A 83 -13.28 -8.72 4.42
N GLU A 84 -13.34 -9.89 5.02
CA GLU A 84 -14.45 -10.28 5.90
C GLU A 84 -14.51 -9.39 7.15
N MET A 85 -13.38 -9.18 7.83
CA MET A 85 -13.30 -8.29 8.98
C MET A 85 -13.73 -6.85 8.63
N ALA A 86 -13.31 -6.34 7.47
CA ALA A 86 -13.71 -5.01 7.01
C ALA A 86 -15.22 -4.92 6.72
N ALA A 87 -15.81 -5.98 6.16
CA ALA A 87 -17.26 -6.06 5.95
C ALA A 87 -18.01 -6.04 7.28
N THR A 88 -17.58 -6.83 8.26
CA THR A 88 -18.17 -6.86 9.62
C THR A 88 -18.06 -5.51 10.31
N ALA A 89 -16.86 -4.91 10.32
CA ALA A 89 -16.64 -3.59 10.93
C ALA A 89 -17.51 -2.50 10.29
N LYS A 90 -17.73 -2.58 8.97
CA LYS A 90 -18.64 -1.65 8.26
C LYS A 90 -20.09 -1.84 8.71
N MET A 91 -20.56 -3.09 8.82
CA MET A 91 -21.91 -3.38 9.30
C MET A 91 -22.14 -2.88 10.73
N GLU A 92 -21.18 -3.12 11.63
CA GLU A 92 -21.22 -2.63 13.02
C GLU A 92 -21.25 -1.10 13.08
N ALA A 93 -20.42 -0.43 12.28
CA ALA A 93 -20.40 1.03 12.21
C ALA A 93 -21.73 1.59 11.67
N ASP A 94 -22.34 0.96 10.67
CA ASP A 94 -23.63 1.37 10.13
C ASP A 94 -24.76 1.16 11.14
N GLN A 95 -24.72 0.08 11.92
CA GLN A 95 -25.67 -0.18 13.00
C GLN A 95 -25.55 0.85 14.12
N ALA A 96 -24.33 1.11 14.61
CA ALA A 96 -24.09 2.12 15.64
C ALA A 96 -24.54 3.52 15.19
N ARG A 97 -24.36 3.86 13.91
CA ARG A 97 -24.86 5.12 13.33
C ARG A 97 -26.38 5.22 13.38
N LYS A 98 -27.11 4.13 13.12
CA LYS A 98 -28.57 4.11 13.20
C LYS A 98 -29.04 4.31 14.64
N GLU A 99 -28.42 3.63 15.60
CA GLU A 99 -28.75 3.75 17.02
C GLU A 99 -28.51 5.17 17.55
N ILE A 100 -27.36 5.77 17.23
CA ILE A 100 -27.06 7.17 17.59
C ILE A 100 -28.10 8.13 16.98
N LYS A 101 -28.48 7.92 15.72
CA LYS A 101 -29.48 8.74 15.05
C LYS A 101 -30.86 8.61 15.71
N GLN A 102 -31.24 7.42 16.12
CA GLN A 102 -32.52 7.21 16.81
C GLN A 102 -32.50 7.86 18.19
N LEU A 103 -31.44 7.65 18.97
CA LEU A 103 -31.28 8.29 20.27
C LEU A 103 -31.30 9.83 20.17
N ALA A 104 -30.69 10.39 19.12
CA ALA A 104 -30.74 11.83 18.86
C ALA A 104 -32.16 12.34 18.56
N ARG A 105 -32.99 11.54 17.87
CA ARG A 105 -34.41 11.87 17.64
C ARG A 105 -35.21 11.81 18.94
N ASP A 106 -35.07 10.73 19.69
CA ASP A 106 -35.80 10.53 20.95
C ASP A 106 -35.45 11.62 21.98
N THR A 107 -34.18 12.05 22.02
CA THR A 107 -33.74 13.14 22.88
C THR A 107 -34.32 14.48 22.42
N GLN A 108 -34.33 14.76 21.12
CA GLN A 108 -34.96 15.96 20.56
C GLN A 108 -36.46 16.02 20.87
N GLU A 109 -37.20 14.93 20.65
CA GLU A 109 -38.63 14.85 20.96
C GLU A 109 -38.93 15.08 22.45
N LYS A 110 -38.12 14.49 23.33
CA LYS A 110 -38.22 14.72 24.78
C LYS A 110 -37.95 16.18 25.14
N THR A 111 -36.97 16.81 24.50
CA THR A 111 -36.66 18.24 24.70
C THR A 111 -37.82 19.13 24.24
N ASP A 112 -38.40 18.87 23.07
CA ASP A 112 -39.53 19.61 22.53
C ASP A 112 -40.77 19.49 23.43
N LEU A 113 -41.04 18.28 23.95
CA LEU A 113 -42.09 18.05 24.93
C LEU A 113 -41.86 18.82 26.24
N LEU A 114 -40.60 18.89 26.70
CA LEU A 114 -40.24 19.61 27.92
C LEU A 114 -40.45 21.12 27.76
N PHE A 115 -40.09 21.68 26.60
CA PHE A 115 -40.37 23.08 26.26
C PHE A 115 -41.88 23.36 26.20
N ALA A 116 -42.68 22.47 25.62
CA ALA A 116 -44.12 22.62 25.59
C ALA A 116 -44.75 22.62 27.00
N LYS A 117 -44.30 21.71 27.88
CA LYS A 117 -44.73 21.68 29.30
C LYS A 117 -44.31 22.94 30.05
N LEU A 118 -43.09 23.43 29.82
CA LEU A 118 -42.59 24.66 30.42
C LEU A 118 -43.44 25.87 30.02
N ASN A 119 -43.76 26.02 28.74
CA ASN A 119 -44.61 27.09 28.23
C ASN A 119 -46.03 27.03 28.82
N ASN A 120 -46.61 25.83 28.99
CA ASN A 120 -47.91 25.68 29.63
C ASN A 120 -47.87 26.09 31.11
N LEU A 121 -46.82 25.66 31.84
CA LEU A 121 -46.62 26.03 33.23
C LEU A 121 -46.44 27.53 33.38
N GLU A 122 -45.69 28.18 32.50
CA GLU A 122 -45.51 29.62 32.49
C GLU A 122 -46.86 30.36 32.34
N LYS A 123 -47.73 29.91 31.43
CA LYS A 123 -49.09 30.46 31.28
C LYS A 123 -49.92 30.31 32.56
N ARG A 124 -49.87 29.13 33.19
CA ARG A 124 -50.59 28.85 34.46
C ARG A 124 -50.07 29.73 35.60
N VAL A 125 -48.76 29.92 35.71
CA VAL A 125 -48.14 30.81 36.69
C VAL A 125 -48.59 32.25 36.46
N ARG A 126 -48.55 32.76 35.23
CA ARG A 126 -49.05 34.12 34.91
C ARG A 126 -50.52 34.31 35.28
N ALA A 127 -51.38 33.31 35.00
CA ALA A 127 -52.80 33.37 35.37
C ALA A 127 -53.02 33.38 36.89
N LEU A 128 -52.21 32.63 37.65
CA LEU A 128 -52.23 32.64 39.11
C LEU A 128 -51.73 33.98 39.68
N GLU A 129 -50.65 34.54 39.12
CA GLU A 129 -50.13 35.85 39.51
C GLU A 129 -51.17 36.95 39.36
N GLN A 130 -51.94 36.96 38.26
CA GLN A 130 -53.03 37.92 38.07
C GLN A 130 -54.14 37.81 39.13
N ARG A 131 -54.44 36.59 39.62
CA ARG A 131 -55.46 36.36 40.65
C ARG A 131 -55.02 36.73 42.06
N VAL A 132 -53.72 36.65 42.35
CA VAL A 132 -53.18 36.85 43.71
C VAL A 132 -52.77 38.32 43.95
N GLY A 133 -52.79 39.18 42.92
CA GLY A 133 -52.50 40.63 43.05
C GLY A 133 -51.07 40.98 43.48
N LYS A 134 -50.20 39.97 43.63
CA LYS A 134 -48.77 40.13 43.92
C LYS A 134 -48.01 40.38 42.62
N LYS A 135 -47.05 41.32 42.63
CA LYS A 135 -46.16 41.63 41.48
C LYS A 135 -45.62 40.33 40.87
N PRO A 136 -45.55 40.22 39.53
CA PRO A 136 -45.11 39.00 38.85
C PRO A 136 -43.73 38.58 39.35
N LEU A 137 -43.57 37.30 39.71
CA LEU A 137 -42.28 36.74 40.06
C LEU A 137 -41.41 36.79 38.81
N LYS A 138 -40.44 37.71 38.80
CA LYS A 138 -39.35 37.70 37.82
C LYS A 138 -38.47 36.48 38.08
N LEU A 139 -38.89 35.32 37.57
CA LEU A 139 -38.02 34.16 37.40
C LEU A 139 -36.93 34.57 36.43
N LYS A 140 -35.81 35.07 36.96
CA LYS A 140 -34.59 35.18 36.15
C LYS A 140 -34.28 33.74 35.72
N PRO A 141 -34.09 33.46 34.41
CA PRO A 141 -33.61 32.15 34.01
C PRO A 141 -32.33 31.91 34.80
N LYS A 142 -32.36 30.93 35.71
CA LYS A 142 -31.14 30.41 36.35
C LYS A 142 -30.25 30.06 35.17
N LYS A 143 -29.13 30.77 35.00
CA LYS A 143 -28.27 30.66 33.81
C LYS A 143 -28.21 29.18 33.41
N LEU A 144 -28.93 28.81 32.35
CA LEU A 144 -28.77 27.49 31.78
C LEU A 144 -27.31 27.50 31.35
N TYR A 145 -26.51 26.63 31.96
CA TYR A 145 -25.13 26.44 31.53
C TYR A 145 -25.17 26.30 30.01
N PRO A 146 -24.42 27.11 29.25
CA PRO A 146 -24.48 27.05 27.80
C PRO A 146 -24.25 25.59 27.41
N VAL A 147 -25.23 25.00 26.71
CA VAL A 147 -25.08 23.67 26.13
C VAL A 147 -23.77 23.72 25.36
N LYS A 148 -22.77 22.95 25.80
CA LYS A 148 -21.43 22.95 25.23
C LYS A 148 -21.60 22.66 23.74
N LYS A 149 -21.44 23.68 22.89
CA LYS A 149 -21.61 23.54 21.43
C LYS A 149 -20.72 22.39 20.98
N ILE A 150 -21.34 21.33 20.47
CA ILE A 150 -20.62 20.15 20.02
C ILE A 150 -19.95 20.51 18.69
N GLY A 151 -18.64 20.26 18.59
CA GLY A 151 -17.88 20.56 17.38
C GLY A 151 -18.41 19.81 16.15
N LYS A 152 -18.32 20.43 14.98
CA LYS A 152 -18.72 19.83 13.69
C LYS A 152 -17.70 18.77 13.28
N LEU A 153 -18.14 17.63 12.76
CA LEU A 153 -17.23 16.62 12.21
C LEU A 153 -16.86 17.00 10.77
N TYR A 154 -15.57 17.02 10.45
CA TYR A 154 -15.02 17.31 9.12
C TYR A 154 -14.21 16.12 8.59
N GLU A 155 -14.34 15.81 7.31
CA GLU A 155 -13.60 14.74 6.62
C GLU A 155 -12.48 15.34 5.77
N VAL A 156 -11.24 14.97 6.07
CA VAL A 156 -10.04 15.49 5.42
C VAL A 156 -10.01 15.08 3.95
N LYS A 157 -9.82 16.04 3.05
CA LYS A 157 -9.68 15.79 1.60
C LYS A 157 -8.22 15.57 1.21
N LYS A 158 -8.01 15.03 0.01
CA LYS A 158 -6.66 14.77 -0.52
C LYS A 158 -5.84 16.07 -0.61
N GLY A 159 -4.67 16.09 0.03
CA GLY A 159 -3.74 17.23 0.02
C GLY A 159 -4.06 18.34 1.03
N GLU A 160 -5.02 18.14 1.93
CA GLU A 160 -5.30 19.09 3.01
C GLU A 160 -4.32 18.95 4.17
N SER A 161 -4.15 20.05 4.91
CA SER A 161 -3.44 20.09 6.19
C SER A 161 -4.34 20.77 7.22
N LEU A 162 -4.05 20.61 8.52
CA LEU A 162 -4.81 21.28 9.58
C LEU A 162 -4.89 22.80 9.36
N TRP A 163 -3.83 23.40 8.82
CA TRP A 163 -3.77 24.82 8.47
C TRP A 163 -4.70 25.20 7.32
N ARG A 164 -4.78 24.37 6.27
CA ARG A 164 -5.72 24.61 5.17
C ARG A 164 -7.16 24.44 5.64
N ILE A 165 -7.43 23.40 6.42
CA ILE A 165 -8.78 23.10 6.94
C ILE A 165 -9.29 24.25 7.81
N SER A 166 -8.48 24.78 8.74
CA SER A 166 -8.87 25.95 9.54
C SER A 166 -9.09 27.21 8.70
N GLY A 167 -8.38 27.34 7.58
CA GLY A 167 -8.53 28.43 6.61
C GLY A 167 -9.81 28.39 5.78
N HIS A 168 -10.56 27.29 5.77
CA HIS A 168 -11.80 27.21 4.99
C HIS A 168 -12.88 28.12 5.56
N LYS A 169 -13.65 28.78 4.68
CA LYS A 169 -14.73 29.71 5.04
C LYS A 169 -15.85 29.05 5.85
N ASP A 170 -16.07 27.75 5.66
CA ASP A 170 -17.06 26.94 6.37
C ASP A 170 -16.53 26.28 7.66
N VAL A 171 -15.28 26.58 8.04
CA VAL A 171 -14.60 26.10 9.24
C VAL A 171 -14.34 27.26 10.21
N TYR A 172 -13.25 28.01 10.02
CA TYR A 172 -12.96 29.21 10.82
C TYR A 172 -12.61 30.44 9.99
N ASN A 173 -12.41 30.29 8.68
CA ASN A 173 -11.88 31.32 7.81
C ASN A 173 -10.55 31.92 8.32
N ASP A 174 -9.80 31.15 9.11
CA ASP A 174 -8.57 31.59 9.77
C ASP A 174 -7.61 30.40 9.90
N PRO A 175 -6.61 30.33 9.02
CA PRO A 175 -5.63 29.25 9.03
C PRO A 175 -4.87 29.12 10.37
N SER A 176 -4.69 30.21 11.12
CA SER A 176 -3.94 30.21 12.39
C SER A 176 -4.62 29.38 13.49
N LYS A 177 -5.92 29.12 13.37
CA LYS A 177 -6.72 28.33 14.32
C LYS A 177 -6.56 26.82 14.18
N TRP A 178 -5.62 26.34 13.37
CA TRP A 178 -5.33 24.91 13.20
C TRP A 178 -5.00 24.20 14.52
N LYS A 179 -4.41 24.91 15.49
CA LYS A 179 -4.09 24.39 16.83
C LYS A 179 -5.35 23.93 17.58
N LYS A 180 -6.47 24.64 17.44
CA LYS A 180 -7.76 24.25 18.04
C LYS A 180 -8.23 22.89 17.51
N ILE A 181 -8.09 22.67 16.21
CA ILE A 181 -8.43 21.40 15.56
C ILE A 181 -7.51 20.29 16.08
N TYR A 182 -6.21 20.55 16.16
CA TYR A 182 -5.25 19.59 16.69
C TYR A 182 -5.57 19.20 18.14
N GLU A 183 -5.79 20.18 19.02
CA GLU A 183 -6.10 19.96 20.44
C GLU A 183 -7.33 19.09 20.66
N ALA A 184 -8.39 19.34 19.89
CA ALA A 184 -9.62 18.56 19.95
C ALA A 184 -9.48 17.13 19.41
N ASN A 185 -8.40 16.83 18.69
CA ASN A 185 -8.16 15.54 18.04
C ASN A 185 -6.80 14.93 18.41
N LYS A 186 -6.17 15.32 19.53
CA LYS A 186 -4.88 14.78 19.98
C LYS A 186 -4.86 13.25 20.10
N ASN A 187 -6.01 12.64 20.40
CA ASN A 187 -6.17 11.19 20.45
C ASN A 187 -6.19 10.52 19.06
N LYS A 188 -6.36 11.28 17.98
CA LYS A 188 -6.44 10.80 16.59
C LYS A 188 -5.28 11.25 15.72
N ILE A 189 -4.55 12.28 16.14
CA ILE A 189 -3.44 12.88 15.41
C ILE A 189 -2.21 12.85 16.32
N ALA A 190 -1.28 11.92 16.06
CA ALA A 190 -0.02 11.84 16.79
C ALA A 190 0.95 12.96 16.36
N ASN A 191 1.00 13.27 15.07
CA ASN A 191 1.82 14.35 14.53
C ASN A 191 0.93 15.42 13.88
N PRO A 192 0.93 16.67 14.38
CA PRO A 192 0.07 17.75 13.85
C PRO A 192 0.30 18.07 12.37
N ASN A 193 1.47 17.73 11.82
CA ASN A 193 1.79 17.97 10.41
C ASN A 193 1.29 16.87 9.48
N VAL A 194 0.75 15.76 10.01
CA VAL A 194 0.32 14.60 9.23
C VAL A 194 -1.16 14.34 9.45
N VAL A 195 -1.94 14.55 8.40
CA VAL A 195 -3.35 14.15 8.31
C VAL A 195 -3.56 13.36 7.03
N TYR A 196 -4.45 12.36 7.09
CA TYR A 196 -4.70 11.47 5.97
C TYR A 196 -6.06 11.76 5.31
N PRO A 197 -6.17 11.66 3.97
CA PRO A 197 -7.46 11.77 3.30
C PRO A 197 -8.47 10.75 3.84
N GLY A 198 -9.71 11.19 4.08
CA GLY A 198 -10.78 10.38 4.70
C GLY A 198 -10.76 10.40 6.25
N GLN A 199 -9.73 10.96 6.87
CA GLN A 199 -9.67 11.09 8.34
C GLN A 199 -10.76 12.04 8.85
N ARG A 200 -11.47 11.66 9.92
CA ARG A 200 -12.57 12.44 10.50
C ARG A 200 -12.16 13.19 11.75
N LEU A 201 -12.11 14.51 11.65
CA LEU A 201 -11.67 15.43 12.71
C LEU A 201 -12.84 16.20 13.30
N VAL A 202 -12.83 16.39 14.61
CA VAL A 202 -13.75 17.28 15.32
C VAL A 202 -13.26 18.71 15.14
N ILE A 203 -14.09 19.58 14.60
CA ILE A 203 -13.87 21.02 14.50
C ILE A 203 -14.61 21.69 15.66
N PRO A 204 -13.93 22.14 16.72
CA PRO A 204 -14.57 22.87 17.81
C PRO A 204 -15.35 24.08 17.28
N PRO A 205 -16.47 24.47 17.92
CA PRO A 205 -17.06 25.79 17.66
C PRO A 205 -16.03 26.90 17.94
N GLU A 206 -16.19 28.04 17.26
CA GLU A 206 -15.33 29.21 17.49
C GLU A 206 -15.32 29.68 18.94
#